data_AF-A0AAN9KIU3-F1
#
_entry.id   AF-A0AAN9KIU3-F1
#
_cell.length_a   1.000
_cell.length_b   1.000
_cell.length_c   1.000
_cell.angle_alpha   90.00
_cell.angle_beta   90.00
_cell.angle_gamma   90.00
#
_symmetry.space_group_name_H-M   'P 1'
#
loop_
_entity.id
_entity.type
_entity.pdbx_description
1 polymer ?
#
loop_
_entity_poly.entity_id
_entity_poly.type
_entity_poly.pdbx_seq_one_letter_code
_entity_poly.pdbx_strand_id
1 'polypeptide(L)'
;MGGGVTTVDCEKQVRSWRLLRSLMQFLIPTCIIQQQRVTPCLQNTTITGTIFGFRRGKVSFCIQPNANSTDPILLLELALPITILAKEMRGGTLRIALESDARCCSSDRTLLSTPLWTMYCNGRKVGHAVKRTPSNSDLEALRLMCSVVVGTGVINYNNQVIMYLRGKFQRVRASSNVESFHFIDPDGDIHQELSIFFLAF
;
A
#
# COMPACT_ATOMS: atom_id res chain seq x y z
N MET A 1 -12.55 45.65 -49.27
CA MET A 1 -13.18 44.31 -49.32
C MET A 1 -12.16 43.32 -48.78
N GLY A 2 -12.31 42.58 -47.69
CA GLY A 2 -13.31 42.40 -46.64
C GLY A 2 -12.66 41.34 -45.74
N GLY A 3 -12.50 41.61 -44.45
CA GLY A 3 -11.83 40.70 -43.51
C GLY A 3 -12.68 39.46 -43.21
N GLY A 4 -12.04 38.30 -43.13
CA GLY A 4 -12.65 37.05 -42.67
C GLY A 4 -11.80 36.42 -41.58
N VAL A 5 -12.11 36.73 -40.33
CA VAL A 5 -11.59 36.02 -39.15
C VAL A 5 -12.44 34.76 -38.98
N THR A 6 -11.83 33.58 -39.14
CA THR A 6 -12.49 32.32 -38.80
C THR A 6 -12.36 32.09 -37.29
N THR A 7 -13.38 32.46 -36.53
CA THR A 7 -13.51 32.05 -35.12
C THR A 7 -13.91 30.58 -35.08
N VAL A 8 -13.02 29.71 -34.59
CA VAL A 8 -13.35 28.32 -34.30
C VAL A 8 -14.10 28.30 -32.98
N ASP A 9 -15.39 27.98 -33.06
CA ASP A 9 -16.32 27.96 -31.94
C ASP A 9 -16.11 26.68 -31.09
N CYS A 10 -15.08 26.70 -30.23
CA CYS A 10 -14.65 25.55 -29.41
C CYS A 10 -15.60 25.21 -28.25
N GLU A 11 -16.63 26.03 -27.99
CA GLU A 11 -17.46 25.89 -26.79
C GLU A 11 -18.56 24.80 -26.91
N LYS A 12 -19.02 24.52 -28.13
CA LYS A 12 -20.05 23.49 -28.39
C LYS A 12 -19.52 22.06 -28.28
N GLN A 13 -18.24 21.84 -28.58
CA GLN A 13 -17.63 20.51 -28.58
C GLN A 13 -17.46 19.94 -27.16
N VAL A 14 -17.19 20.79 -26.15
CA VAL A 14 -16.94 20.33 -24.77
C VAL A 14 -18.24 19.93 -24.05
N ARG A 15 -19.38 20.56 -24.40
CA ARG A 15 -20.69 20.23 -23.78
C ARG A 15 -21.23 18.87 -24.24
N SER A 16 -21.01 18.50 -25.51
CA SER A 16 -21.45 17.21 -26.06
C SER A 16 -20.76 16.01 -25.41
N TRP A 17 -19.46 16.13 -25.05
CA TRP A 17 -18.69 15.07 -24.41
C TRP A 17 -19.11 14.77 -22.96
N ARG A 18 -19.68 15.76 -22.26
CA ARG A 18 -20.21 15.55 -20.90
C ARG A 18 -21.49 14.71 -20.92
N LEU A 19 -22.37 14.95 -21.90
CA LEU A 19 -23.60 14.18 -22.08
C LEU A 19 -23.31 12.77 -22.60
N LEU A 20 -22.35 12.61 -23.51
CA LEU A 20 -21.87 11.30 -23.98
C LEU A 20 -21.24 10.47 -22.86
N ARG A 21 -20.46 11.07 -21.94
CA ARG A 21 -19.96 10.37 -20.74
C ARG A 21 -21.09 9.91 -19.81
N SER A 22 -22.12 10.73 -19.64
CA SER A 22 -23.26 10.39 -18.78
C SER A 22 -24.10 9.25 -19.37
N LEU A 23 -24.30 9.23 -20.70
CA LEU A 23 -25.01 8.14 -21.40
C LEU A 23 -24.20 6.84 -21.48
N MET A 24 -22.87 6.93 -21.62
CA MET A 24 -21.99 5.75 -21.59
C MET A 24 -21.96 5.08 -20.21
N GLN A 25 -22.29 5.81 -19.14
CA GLN A 25 -22.45 5.24 -17.79
C GLN A 25 -23.68 4.32 -17.67
N PHE A 26 -24.68 4.47 -18.55
CA PHE A 26 -25.87 3.60 -18.62
C PHE A 26 -25.72 2.38 -19.55
N LEU A 27 -24.66 2.36 -20.37
CA LEU A 27 -24.34 1.24 -21.26
C LEU A 27 -23.26 0.30 -20.68
N ILE A 28 -22.68 0.64 -19.52
CA ILE A 28 -21.90 -0.33 -18.74
C ILE A 28 -22.92 -1.29 -18.14
N PRO A 29 -22.89 -2.59 -18.49
CA PRO A 29 -23.79 -3.57 -17.93
C PRO A 29 -23.71 -3.49 -16.42
N THR A 30 -24.84 -3.22 -15.76
CA THR A 30 -25.04 -3.23 -14.30
C THR A 30 -24.95 -4.66 -13.76
N CYS A 31 -23.87 -5.37 -14.08
CA CYS A 31 -23.57 -6.72 -13.61
C CYS A 31 -22.69 -6.72 -12.35
N ILE A 32 -22.38 -5.57 -11.76
CA ILE A 32 -21.52 -5.49 -10.56
C ILE A 32 -22.33 -5.41 -9.24
N ILE A 33 -23.66 -5.24 -9.29
CA ILE A 33 -24.50 -5.14 -8.07
C ILE A 33 -25.35 -6.41 -7.85
N GLN A 34 -24.75 -7.58 -8.09
CA GLN A 34 -25.24 -8.85 -7.52
C GLN A 34 -24.05 -9.70 -7.07
N GLN A 35 -23.39 -9.29 -5.99
CA GLN A 35 -22.56 -10.22 -5.22
C GLN A 35 -22.70 -10.02 -3.70
N GLN A 36 -23.94 -9.78 -3.25
CA GLN A 36 -24.39 -10.26 -1.94
C GLN A 36 -24.85 -11.72 -2.09
N ARG A 37 -23.90 -12.64 -2.23
CA ARG A 37 -24.10 -14.07 -1.97
C ARG A 37 -22.85 -14.62 -1.30
N VAL A 38 -22.87 -14.61 0.03
CA VAL A 38 -22.09 -15.46 0.96
C VAL A 38 -20.65 -15.78 0.52
N THR A 39 -19.70 -14.89 0.83
CA THR A 39 -18.29 -15.29 0.99
C THR A 39 -18.03 -15.62 2.47
N PRO A 40 -17.73 -16.87 2.86
CA PRO A 40 -17.49 -17.23 4.26
C PRO A 40 -16.14 -16.76 4.81
N CYS A 41 -15.40 -15.88 4.11
CA CYS A 41 -13.99 -15.64 4.40
C CYS A 41 -13.51 -14.18 4.33
N LEU A 42 -14.36 -13.20 3.99
CA LEU A 42 -13.95 -11.79 4.01
C LEU A 42 -13.82 -11.32 5.46
N GLN A 43 -12.62 -11.45 6.01
CA GLN A 43 -12.29 -10.98 7.35
C GLN A 43 -11.62 -9.61 7.25
N ASN A 44 -12.34 -8.61 7.76
CA ASN A 44 -11.84 -7.24 7.87
C ASN A 44 -11.40 -6.99 9.31
N THR A 45 -10.13 -6.69 9.52
CA THR A 45 -9.59 -6.36 10.84
C THR A 45 -8.65 -5.18 10.73
N THR A 46 -8.49 -4.42 11.81
CA THR A 46 -7.56 -3.29 11.86
C THR A 46 -6.27 -3.73 12.53
N ILE A 47 -5.13 -3.42 11.92
CA ILE A 47 -3.80 -3.77 12.44
C ILE A 47 -2.88 -2.54 12.43
N THR A 48 -1.79 -2.59 13.20
CA THR A 48 -0.79 -1.52 13.18
C THR A 48 0.32 -1.89 12.21
N GLY A 49 0.65 -0.99 11.29
CA GLY A 49 1.78 -1.15 10.38
C GLY A 49 2.79 -0.03 10.57
N THR A 50 4.07 -0.38 10.55
CA THR A 50 5.16 0.61 10.52
C THR A 50 6.05 0.35 9.32
N ILE A 51 6.19 1.35 8.47
CA ILE A 51 7.19 1.41 7.40
C ILE A 51 8.31 2.31 7.92
N PHE A 52 9.53 1.80 7.99
CA PHE A 52 10.68 2.58 8.44
C PHE A 52 11.94 2.23 7.67
N GLY A 53 12.92 3.12 7.67
CA GLY A 53 14.20 2.85 7.05
C GLY A 53 15.22 3.93 7.38
N PHE A 54 16.49 3.53 7.42
CA PHE A 54 17.59 4.46 7.54
C PHE A 54 17.77 5.22 6.22
N ARG A 55 18.19 6.48 6.26
CA ARG A 55 18.31 7.37 5.09
C ARG A 55 19.08 6.78 3.89
N ARG A 56 20.03 5.88 4.13
CA ARG A 56 20.82 5.17 3.10
C ARG A 56 20.55 3.67 3.05
N GLY A 57 19.46 3.22 3.67
CA GLY A 57 19.08 1.82 3.79
C GLY A 57 17.84 1.47 2.98
N LYS A 58 17.53 0.18 2.97
CA LYS A 58 16.28 -0.36 2.45
C LYS A 58 15.13 -0.09 3.40
N VAL A 59 13.92 -0.20 2.87
CA VAL A 59 12.70 -0.09 3.65
C VAL A 59 12.49 -1.38 4.44
N SER A 60 12.16 -1.22 5.71
CA SER A 60 11.58 -2.26 6.55
C SER A 60 10.10 -2.01 6.73
N PHE A 61 9.27 -3.00 6.43
CA PHE A 61 7.83 -2.96 6.72
C PHE A 61 7.50 -3.98 7.80
N CYS A 62 6.92 -3.52 8.90
CA CYS A 62 6.48 -4.39 9.97
C CYS A 62 4.98 -4.29 10.24
N ILE A 63 4.43 -5.42 10.65
CA ILE A 63 3.04 -5.56 11.08
C ILE A 63 3.05 -5.92 12.56
N GLN A 64 2.33 -5.14 13.36
CA GLN A 64 2.29 -5.24 14.81
C GLN A 64 0.82 -5.39 15.28
N PRO A 65 0.56 -6.16 16.35
CA PRO A 65 -0.79 -6.27 16.90
C PRO A 65 -1.31 -4.92 17.41
N ASN A 66 -0.42 -4.12 18.01
CA ASN A 66 -0.70 -2.77 18.49
C ASN A 66 0.58 -1.89 18.42
N ALA A 67 0.45 -0.58 18.62
CA ALA A 67 1.55 0.38 18.48
C ALA A 67 2.66 0.23 19.53
N ASN A 68 2.33 -0.35 20.70
CA ASN A 68 3.25 -0.49 21.83
C ASN A 68 4.06 -1.78 21.76
N SER A 69 3.68 -2.74 20.89
CA SER A 69 4.40 -4.01 20.75
C SER A 69 5.73 -3.82 20.04
N THR A 70 6.84 -4.17 20.69
CA THR A 70 8.15 -4.23 20.03
C THR A 70 8.40 -5.54 19.29
N ASP A 71 7.50 -6.52 19.42
CA ASP A 71 7.55 -7.80 18.74
C ASP A 71 6.58 -7.81 17.54
N PRO A 72 7.09 -7.74 16.29
CA PRO A 72 6.26 -7.70 15.10
C PRO A 72 5.85 -9.11 14.65
N ILE A 73 4.59 -9.26 14.22
CA ILE A 73 4.06 -10.49 13.62
C ILE A 73 4.75 -10.79 12.28
N LEU A 74 5.10 -9.72 11.56
CA LEU A 74 5.82 -9.77 10.30
C LEU A 74 6.82 -8.63 10.24
N LEU A 75 8.04 -8.92 9.78
CA LEU A 75 9.03 -7.93 9.40
C LEU A 75 9.60 -8.30 8.03
N LEU A 76 9.44 -7.39 7.07
CA LEU A 76 9.94 -7.51 5.72
C LEU A 76 11.04 -6.48 5.46
N GLU A 77 12.13 -6.91 4.83
CA GLU A 77 13.00 -6.02 4.07
C GLU A 77 12.48 -5.94 2.64
N LEU A 78 12.12 -4.73 2.20
CA LEU A 78 11.67 -4.50 0.82
C LEU A 78 12.86 -4.22 -0.11
N ALA A 79 12.67 -4.44 -1.41
CA ALA A 79 13.69 -4.20 -2.42
C ALA A 79 14.07 -2.71 -2.60
N LEU A 80 13.23 -1.79 -2.11
CA LEU A 80 13.37 -0.36 -2.34
C LEU A 80 14.19 0.35 -1.25
N PRO A 81 15.07 1.30 -1.64
CA PRO A 81 15.60 2.28 -0.69
C PRO A 81 14.47 3.17 -0.14
N ILE A 82 14.59 3.59 1.12
CA ILE A 82 13.56 4.42 1.78
C ILE A 82 13.32 5.76 1.05
N THR A 83 14.36 6.30 0.42
CA THR A 83 14.29 7.54 -0.36
C THR A 83 13.48 7.40 -1.64
N ILE A 84 13.56 6.23 -2.29
CA ILE A 84 12.76 5.93 -3.48
C ILE A 84 11.30 5.72 -3.08
N LEU A 85 11.05 4.99 -1.98
CA LEU A 85 9.69 4.82 -1.47
C LEU A 85 9.05 6.17 -1.11
N ALA A 86 9.76 7.02 -0.38
CA ALA A 86 9.27 8.35 -0.02
C ALA A 86 8.97 9.22 -1.26
N LYS A 87 9.71 9.04 -2.36
CA LYS A 87 9.42 9.70 -3.64
C LYS A 87 8.12 9.18 -4.26
N GLU A 88 7.92 7.87 -4.31
CA GLU A 88 6.67 7.25 -4.82
C GLU A 88 5.46 7.70 -3.98
N MET A 89 5.63 7.77 -2.66
CA MET A 89 4.58 8.23 -1.73
C MET A 89 4.13 9.67 -1.97
N ARG A 90 4.99 10.55 -2.50
CA ARG A 90 4.62 11.93 -2.87
C ARG A 90 3.70 11.99 -4.10
N GLY A 91 3.63 10.90 -4.88
CA GLY A 91 2.73 10.79 -6.02
C GLY A 91 1.25 10.61 -5.65
N GLY A 92 0.92 10.52 -4.35
CA GLY A 92 -0.45 10.37 -3.84
C GLY A 92 -0.96 8.93 -3.83
N THR A 93 -0.39 8.04 -4.65
CA THR A 93 -0.76 6.62 -4.69
C THR A 93 0.48 5.71 -4.66
N LEU A 94 0.52 4.77 -3.73
CA LEU A 94 1.56 3.76 -3.61
C LEU A 94 0.93 2.37 -3.45
N ARG A 95 1.16 1.51 -4.44
CA ARG A 95 0.70 0.12 -4.45
C ARG A 95 1.89 -0.82 -4.48
N ILE A 96 2.04 -1.62 -3.44
CA ILE A 96 3.08 -2.65 -3.34
C ILE A 96 2.40 -4.01 -3.50
N ALA A 97 2.86 -4.83 -4.44
CA ALA A 97 2.41 -6.22 -4.56
C ALA A 97 3.58 -7.17 -4.26
N LEU A 98 3.30 -8.18 -3.46
CA LEU A 98 4.24 -9.19 -2.99
C LEU A 98 3.74 -10.56 -3.45
N GLU A 99 4.34 -11.08 -4.51
CA GLU A 99 3.94 -12.33 -5.15
C GLU A 99 4.87 -13.47 -4.72
N SER A 100 4.28 -14.61 -4.35
CA SER A 100 5.00 -15.85 -4.05
C SER A 100 4.38 -17.03 -4.78
N ASP A 101 5.16 -18.10 -4.93
CA ASP A 101 4.68 -19.37 -5.48
C ASP A 101 3.83 -20.11 -4.43
N ALA A 102 2.60 -20.48 -4.79
CA ALA A 102 1.68 -21.21 -3.94
C ALA A 102 2.22 -22.59 -3.55
N ARG A 103 3.13 -23.18 -4.34
CA ARG A 103 3.79 -24.45 -4.01
C ARG A 103 4.70 -24.34 -2.79
N CYS A 104 5.16 -23.14 -2.46
CA CYS A 104 5.93 -22.89 -1.24
C CYS A 104 5.04 -22.80 0.02
N CYS A 105 3.71 -22.75 -0.14
CA CYS A 105 2.75 -22.71 0.95
C CYS A 105 2.20 -24.13 1.17
N SER A 106 2.68 -24.83 2.21
CA SER A 106 2.00 -26.05 2.67
C SER A 106 0.60 -25.70 3.18
N SER A 107 -0.33 -26.67 3.21
CA SER A 107 -1.74 -26.48 3.60
C SER A 107 -1.95 -25.72 4.92
N ASP A 108 -0.95 -25.76 5.81
CA ASP A 108 -1.04 -25.21 7.16
C ASP A 108 -0.29 -23.86 7.32
N ARG A 109 0.35 -23.35 6.26
CA ARG A 109 1.15 -22.11 6.30
C ARG A 109 0.29 -20.91 5.94
N THR A 110 0.33 -19.86 6.79
CA THR A 110 -0.28 -18.57 6.46
C THR A 110 0.55 -17.84 5.39
N LEU A 111 -0.08 -17.03 4.55
CA LEU A 111 0.59 -16.24 3.50
C LEU A 111 1.72 -15.34 4.05
N LEU A 112 1.56 -14.82 5.27
CA LEU A 112 2.58 -14.01 5.96
C LEU A 112 3.77 -14.85 6.49
N SER A 113 3.70 -16.18 6.42
CA SER A 113 4.79 -17.08 6.80
C SER A 113 5.78 -17.35 5.67
N THR A 114 5.45 -16.96 4.43
CA THR A 114 6.33 -17.08 3.28
C THR A 114 7.66 -16.34 3.53
N PRO A 115 8.82 -16.90 3.15
CA PRO A 115 10.12 -16.28 3.44
C PRO A 115 10.53 -15.22 2.39
N LEU A 116 10.04 -15.33 1.16
CA LEU A 116 10.49 -14.55 0.01
C LEU A 116 9.32 -14.23 -0.92
N TRP A 117 9.24 -12.99 -1.37
CA TRP A 117 8.29 -12.54 -2.38
C TRP A 117 8.99 -11.81 -3.51
N THR A 118 8.47 -11.95 -4.72
CA THR A 118 8.74 -11.01 -5.81
C THR A 118 7.95 -9.73 -5.55
N MET A 119 8.65 -8.61 -5.52
CA MET A 119 8.07 -7.32 -5.19
C MET A 119 7.83 -6.48 -6.44
N TYR A 120 6.62 -5.93 -6.52
CA TYR A 120 6.22 -4.92 -7.49
C TYR A 120 5.84 -3.63 -6.76
N CYS A 121 6.21 -2.50 -7.33
CA CYS A 121 5.82 -1.17 -6.87
C CYS A 121 5.15 -0.43 -8.02
N ASN A 122 3.91 0.01 -7.83
CA ASN A 122 3.11 0.70 -8.84
C ASN A 122 3.10 -0.03 -10.20
N GLY A 123 2.96 -1.36 -10.16
CA GLY A 123 2.92 -2.24 -11.34
C GLY A 123 4.28 -2.62 -11.95
N ARG A 124 5.40 -2.10 -11.42
CA ARG A 124 6.75 -2.41 -11.92
C ARG A 124 7.45 -3.41 -11.00
N LYS A 125 8.05 -4.46 -11.56
CA LYS A 125 8.90 -5.39 -10.81
C LYS A 125 10.15 -4.66 -10.31
N VAL A 126 10.36 -4.63 -9.00
CA VAL A 126 11.46 -3.87 -8.37
C VAL A 126 12.49 -4.74 -7.66
N GLY A 127 12.20 -6.02 -7.44
CA GLY A 127 13.14 -6.97 -6.85
C GLY A 127 12.44 -7.99 -5.97
N HIS A 128 13.04 -8.30 -4.82
CA HIS A 128 12.49 -9.23 -3.84
C HIS A 128 12.29 -8.57 -2.48
N ALA A 129 11.21 -8.95 -1.81
CA ALA A 129 11.01 -8.66 -0.39
C ALA A 129 11.29 -9.94 0.41
N VAL A 130 11.99 -9.81 1.53
CA VAL A 130 12.46 -10.94 2.33
C VAL A 130 11.92 -10.82 3.74
N LYS A 131 11.30 -11.90 4.24
CA LYS A 131 10.95 -12.00 5.65
C LYS A 131 12.23 -12.21 6.46
N ARG A 132 12.44 -11.40 7.49
CA ARG A 132 13.63 -11.51 8.35
C ARG A 132 13.28 -11.37 9.83
N THR A 133 14.17 -11.86 10.68
CA THR A 133 14.11 -11.61 12.13
C THR A 133 14.53 -10.16 12.43
N PRO A 134 13.92 -9.49 13.42
CA PRO A 134 14.33 -8.15 13.83
C PRO A 134 15.79 -8.14 14.30
N SER A 135 16.58 -7.21 13.77
CA SER A 135 17.93 -6.92 14.26
C SER A 135 17.88 -5.99 15.47
N ASN A 136 19.01 -5.82 16.16
CA ASN A 136 19.13 -4.84 17.25
C ASN A 136 18.76 -3.41 16.79
N SER A 137 19.14 -3.03 15.55
CA SER A 137 18.81 -1.71 15.01
C SER A 137 17.32 -1.56 14.71
N ASP A 138 16.63 -2.64 14.32
CA ASP A 138 15.17 -2.60 14.14
C ASP A 138 14.46 -2.46 15.48
N LEU A 139 14.88 -3.23 16.49
CA LEU A 139 14.31 -3.16 17.83
C LEU A 139 14.50 -1.77 18.43
N GLU A 140 15.67 -1.16 18.23
CA GLU A 140 15.95 0.21 18.65
C GLU A 140 15.08 1.23 17.90
N ALA A 141 14.95 1.12 16.58
CA ALA A 141 14.05 1.97 15.82
C ALA A 141 12.60 1.85 16.30
N LEU A 142 12.10 0.63 16.54
CA LEU A 142 10.76 0.37 17.07
C LEU A 142 10.58 0.92 18.48
N ARG A 143 11.61 0.86 19.34
CA ARG A 143 11.62 1.48 20.67
C ARG A 143 11.55 3.00 20.59
N LEU A 144 12.33 3.64 19.71
CA LEU A 144 12.27 5.10 19.52
C LEU A 144 10.89 5.56 19.03
N MET A 145 10.16 4.70 18.33
CA MET A 145 8.81 4.97 17.84
C MET A 145 7.71 4.56 18.82
N CYS A 146 8.00 4.00 20.00
CA CYS A 146 6.98 3.34 20.85
C CYS A 146 5.84 4.28 21.31
N SER A 147 6.10 5.57 21.45
CA SER A 147 5.10 6.59 21.82
C SER A 147 4.25 7.08 20.63
N VAL A 148 4.64 6.72 19.40
CA VAL A 148 3.92 7.12 18.18
C VAL A 148 2.84 6.09 17.89
N VAL A 149 1.58 6.52 17.95
CA VAL A 149 0.42 5.68 17.62
C VAL A 149 0.12 5.74 16.12
N VAL A 150 0.07 6.96 15.56
CA VAL A 150 -0.08 7.25 14.13
C VAL A 150 0.79 8.46 13.81
N GLY A 151 1.51 8.43 12.70
CA GLY A 151 2.31 9.56 12.24
C GLY A 151 3.38 9.19 11.21
N THR A 152 3.90 10.21 10.53
CA THR A 152 5.08 10.11 9.67
C THR A 152 6.13 11.11 10.13
N GLY A 153 7.40 10.76 10.05
CA GLY A 153 8.44 11.65 10.52
C GLY A 153 9.86 11.15 10.29
N VAL A 154 10.78 11.92 10.85
CA VAL A 154 12.22 11.65 10.82
C VAL A 154 12.74 11.69 12.25
N ILE A 155 13.48 10.66 12.64
CA ILE A 155 14.14 10.56 13.94
C ILE A 155 15.65 10.59 13.70
N ASN A 156 16.35 11.46 14.42
CA ASN A 156 17.81 11.51 14.43
C ASN A 156 18.31 10.81 15.69
N TYR A 157 19.10 9.75 15.52
CA TYR A 157 19.61 8.96 16.63
C TYR A 157 20.99 8.37 16.28
N ASN A 158 21.98 8.52 17.16
CA ASN A 158 23.36 8.02 16.95
C ASN A 158 23.95 8.36 15.56
N ASN A 159 23.82 9.61 15.12
CA ASN A 159 24.24 10.08 13.78
C ASN A 159 23.56 9.37 12.59
N GLN A 160 22.51 8.61 12.84
CA GLN A 160 21.67 7.97 11.84
C GLN A 160 20.32 8.68 11.76
N VAL A 161 19.80 8.75 10.53
CA VAL A 161 18.52 9.37 10.23
C VAL A 161 17.54 8.26 9.86
N ILE A 162 16.51 8.08 10.68
CA ILE A 162 15.44 7.10 10.47
C ILE A 162 14.22 7.83 9.95
N MET A 163 13.70 7.41 8.80
CA MET A 163 12.43 7.89 8.26
C MET A 163 11.37 6.84 8.56
N TYR A 164 10.18 7.26 8.94
CA TYR A 164 9.10 6.32 9.26
C TYR A 164 7.71 6.84 8.90
N LEU A 165 6.81 5.88 8.70
CA LEU A 165 5.36 6.01 8.66
C LEU A 165 4.79 4.92 9.57
N ARG A 166 3.99 5.31 10.54
CA ARG A 166 3.22 4.38 11.38
C ARG A 166 1.75 4.75 11.31
N GLY A 167 0.90 3.74 11.26
CA GLY A 167 -0.53 3.97 11.35
C GLY A 167 -1.33 2.69 11.38
N LYS A 168 -2.64 2.86 11.22
CA LYS A 168 -3.59 1.75 11.14
C LYS A 168 -3.74 1.32 9.70
N PHE A 169 -3.81 0.01 9.50
CA PHE A 169 -4.09 -0.59 8.22
C PHE A 169 -5.36 -1.43 8.34
N GLN A 170 -6.27 -1.26 7.38
CA GLN A 170 -7.36 -2.18 7.14
C GLN A 170 -6.77 -3.43 6.50
N ARG A 171 -6.73 -4.52 7.27
CA ARG A 171 -6.39 -5.85 6.80
C ARG A 171 -7.63 -6.47 6.19
N VAL A 172 -7.52 -6.95 4.95
CA VAL A 172 -8.59 -7.61 4.21
C VAL A 172 -8.05 -8.97 3.75
N ARG A 173 -8.67 -10.04 4.22
CA ARG A 173 -8.34 -11.39 3.78
C ARG A 173 -9.43 -11.87 2.85
N ALA A 174 -9.11 -12.01 1.56
CA ALA A 174 -10.06 -12.49 0.56
C ALA A 174 -10.07 -14.03 0.50
N SER A 175 -8.90 -14.65 0.60
CA SER A 175 -8.74 -16.11 0.60
C SER A 175 -7.48 -16.53 1.39
N SER A 176 -7.13 -17.82 1.38
CA SER A 176 -5.86 -18.29 1.96
C SER A 176 -4.62 -17.69 1.29
N ASN A 177 -4.76 -17.35 0.01
CA ASN A 177 -3.67 -16.98 -0.90
C ASN A 177 -3.65 -15.48 -1.21
N VAL A 178 -4.65 -14.72 -0.75
CA VAL A 178 -4.79 -13.30 -1.03
C VAL A 178 -5.13 -12.54 0.23
N GLU A 179 -4.23 -11.62 0.59
CA GLU A 179 -4.37 -10.75 1.74
C GLU A 179 -3.84 -9.35 1.42
N SER A 180 -4.57 -8.30 1.81
CA SER A 180 -4.18 -6.92 1.57
C SER A 180 -4.27 -6.05 2.81
N PHE A 181 -3.46 -5.00 2.81
CA PHE A 181 -3.35 -4.02 3.87
C PHE A 181 -3.48 -2.63 3.26
N HIS A 182 -4.53 -1.91 3.63
CA HIS A 182 -4.82 -0.57 3.13
C HIS A 182 -4.61 0.43 4.26
N PHE A 183 -3.75 1.42 4.06
CA PHE A 183 -3.50 2.45 5.06
C PHE A 183 -4.79 3.23 5.34
N ILE A 184 -5.08 3.44 6.62
CA ILE A 184 -6.22 4.24 7.08
C ILE A 184 -5.68 5.60 7.45
N ASP A 185 -6.06 6.62 6.67
CA ASP A 185 -5.74 8.00 6.97
C ASP A 185 -6.47 8.44 8.25
N PRO A 186 -5.75 8.91 9.30
CA PRO A 186 -6.39 9.38 10.53
C PRO A 186 -7.28 10.62 10.34
N ASP A 187 -6.97 11.46 9.36
CA ASP A 187 -7.67 12.73 9.12
C ASP A 187 -8.87 12.55 8.18
N GLY A 188 -9.04 11.35 7.61
CA GLY A 188 -10.16 11.00 6.74
C GLY A 188 -10.08 11.62 5.33
N ASP A 189 -9.05 12.40 5.04
CA ASP A 189 -8.82 12.96 3.73
C ASP A 189 -8.06 11.97 2.83
N ILE A 190 -8.55 11.75 1.60
CA ILE A 190 -8.00 10.73 0.68
C ILE A 190 -6.78 11.28 -0.09
N HIS A 191 -5.82 11.90 0.59
CA HIS A 191 -4.64 12.46 -0.08
C HIS A 191 -3.56 11.42 -0.38
N GLN A 192 -3.52 10.32 0.38
CA GLN A 192 -2.51 9.29 0.23
C GLN A 192 -3.09 7.87 0.26
N GLU A 193 -3.19 7.25 -0.92
CA GLU A 193 -3.60 5.86 -1.07
C GLU A 193 -2.37 4.95 -0.98
N LEU A 194 -2.12 4.36 0.20
CA LEU A 194 -1.09 3.34 0.39
C LEU A 194 -1.75 1.96 0.56
N SER A 195 -1.42 1.02 -0.33
CA SER A 195 -1.90 -0.37 -0.24
C SER A 195 -0.78 -1.37 -0.46
N ILE A 196 -0.77 -2.45 0.32
CA ILE A 196 0.19 -3.55 0.22
C ILE A 196 -0.60 -4.85 0.04
N PHE A 197 -0.30 -5.59 -1.03
CA PHE A 197 -0.97 -6.82 -1.42
C PHE A 197 0.00 -7.99 -1.29
N PHE A 198 -0.45 -9.08 -0.68
CA PHE A 198 0.23 -10.36 -0.64
C PHE A 198 -0.58 -11.35 -1.49
N LEU A 199 0.11 -12.02 -2.41
CA LEU A 199 -0.50 -12.89 -3.40
C LEU A 199 0.32 -14.19 -3.50
N ALA A 200 -0.33 -15.34 -3.40
CA ALA A 200 0.24 -16.64 -3.71
C ALA A 200 -0.45 -17.25 -4.94
N PHE A 201 0.32 -17.54 -5.98
CA PHE A 201 -0.14 -18.08 -7.25
C PHE A 201 0.44 -19.47 -7.53
#